data_AF-L7JSD5-F1
#
_entry.id   AF-L7JSD5-F1
#
_cell.length_a   1.000
_cell.length_b   1.000
_cell.length_c   1.000
_cell.angle_alpha   90.00
_cell.angle_beta   90.00
_cell.angle_gamma   90.00
#
_symmetry.space_group_name_H-M   'P 1'
#
loop_
_entity.id
_entity.type
_entity.pdbx_description
1 polymer ?
#
loop_
_entity_poly.entity_id
_entity_poly.type
_entity_poly.pdbx_seq_one_letter_code
_entity_poly.pdbx_strand_id
1 'polypeptide(L)'
;MNIMTLERELRYGTAILFQIFFSYAFRGVQKYNFVLSSLILLIAFGVKSYAVCMAFLLFNTSTLLSTIRQKHKRVIILVLNLFVLQYVYHLFDDEISICSPIMMFSVKFFFLVAEIDWNTDSVGDVVAYLFSIPCILVGPAISFVDYKNLQKNAKQRVMKETEGGKPPRKHPNDLIHCLKNVLYEQNGVIQGVYLCLQAVFYLWVYLLLSKHFVVYDVINKKAYWRVFYMYIAHFCFKSKFYFVWTVSQLCNHLYGCTNLKNISKTGVELAQDFKELTDSWNIYVNRWLKVAIFRPLKPYGYFFACFMTFLYSSLWHGTSICYFTLFMSVPLIMKPMKSAKTFLYLCFPPRVAKVLNHLLFRFVLAYYGAPFMTLDMSKTFEIWNKLYFSGHLLIIPFLFIGNSKNIKPCC
;
A
#
# COMPACT_ATOMS: atom_id res chain seq x y z
N MET A 1 -0.32 8.95 -28.43
CA MET A 1 0.29 8.17 -27.32
C MET A 1 1.73 7.91 -27.71
N ASN A 2 2.70 8.28 -26.87
CA ASN A 2 4.13 8.11 -27.18
C ASN A 2 4.46 6.61 -27.26
N ILE A 3 5.15 6.17 -28.32
CA ILE A 3 5.50 4.75 -28.57
C ILE A 3 6.23 4.15 -27.36
N MET A 4 7.13 4.92 -26.74
CA MET A 4 7.88 4.49 -25.56
C MET A 4 6.98 4.25 -24.33
N THR A 5 5.90 5.02 -24.19
CA THR A 5 4.94 4.85 -23.08
C THR A 5 4.12 3.58 -23.27
N LEU A 6 3.67 3.31 -24.49
CA LEU A 6 2.92 2.09 -24.81
C LEU A 6 3.78 0.84 -24.56
N GLU A 7 5.04 0.87 -24.97
CA GLU A 7 5.96 -0.25 -24.72
C GLU A 7 6.12 -0.52 -23.22
N ARG A 8 6.31 0.52 -22.39
CA ARG A 8 6.40 0.38 -20.93
C ARG A 8 5.13 -0.23 -20.32
N GLU A 9 3.96 0.21 -20.77
CA GLU A 9 2.67 -0.31 -20.30
C GLU A 9 2.47 -1.79 -20.69
N LEU A 10 2.79 -2.15 -21.93
CA LEU A 10 2.72 -3.53 -22.41
C LEU A 10 3.65 -4.44 -21.60
N ARG A 11 4.90 -4.02 -21.41
CA ARG A 11 5.88 -4.76 -20.63
C ARG A 11 5.45 -4.97 -19.18
N TYR A 12 4.90 -3.94 -18.53
CA TYR A 12 4.37 -4.08 -17.18
C TYR A 12 3.15 -5.00 -17.13
N GLY A 13 2.24 -4.90 -18.11
CA GLY A 13 1.10 -5.80 -18.26
C GLY A 13 1.53 -7.26 -18.44
N THR A 14 2.51 -7.52 -19.30
CA THR A 14 3.12 -8.84 -19.50
C THR A 14 3.73 -9.37 -18.20
N ALA A 15 4.47 -8.53 -17.46
CA ALA A 15 5.06 -8.91 -16.18
C ALA A 15 4.00 -9.29 -15.13
N ILE A 16 2.84 -8.60 -15.11
CA ILE A 16 1.71 -8.98 -14.26
C ILE A 16 1.17 -10.36 -14.63
N LEU A 17 0.99 -10.64 -15.93
CA LEU A 17 0.51 -11.96 -16.39
C LEU A 17 1.48 -13.07 -15.99
N PHE A 18 2.79 -12.86 -16.16
CA PHE A 18 3.81 -13.78 -15.66
C PHE A 18 3.76 -13.94 -14.15
N GLN A 19 3.56 -12.86 -13.39
CA GLN A 19 3.44 -12.93 -11.93
C GLN A 19 2.25 -13.79 -11.49
N ILE A 20 1.08 -13.63 -12.12
CA ILE A 20 -0.11 -14.44 -11.87
C ILE A 20 0.16 -15.90 -12.21
N PHE A 21 0.68 -16.15 -13.42
CA PHE A 21 0.98 -17.51 -13.89
C PHE A 21 1.99 -18.22 -13.00
N PHE A 22 3.13 -17.59 -12.68
CA PHE A 22 4.14 -18.18 -11.82
C PHE A 22 3.65 -18.39 -10.39
N SER A 23 2.80 -17.50 -9.87
CA SER A 23 2.20 -17.68 -8.55
C SER A 23 1.30 -18.92 -8.48
N TYR A 24 0.61 -19.25 -9.57
CA TYR A 24 -0.19 -20.47 -9.68
C TYR A 24 0.69 -21.71 -9.92
N ALA A 25 1.56 -21.67 -10.95
CA ALA A 25 2.34 -22.81 -11.41
C ALA A 25 3.39 -23.29 -10.40
N PHE A 26 3.96 -22.37 -9.60
CA PHE A 26 5.00 -22.69 -8.62
C PHE A 26 4.50 -22.59 -7.17
N ARG A 27 3.19 -22.77 -6.96
CA ARG A 27 2.58 -22.77 -5.62
C ARG A 27 3.29 -23.77 -4.69
N GLY A 28 3.77 -23.29 -3.54
CA GLY A 28 4.47 -24.10 -2.54
C GLY A 28 5.94 -24.39 -2.83
N VAL A 29 6.47 -23.99 -4.00
CA VAL A 29 7.88 -24.20 -4.39
C VAL A 29 8.65 -22.88 -4.38
N GLN A 30 9.59 -22.75 -3.46
CA GLN A 30 10.35 -21.50 -3.24
C GLN A 30 11.67 -21.43 -3.99
N LYS A 31 12.21 -22.58 -4.42
CA LYS A 31 13.54 -22.68 -5.06
C LYS A 31 13.67 -21.78 -6.29
N TYR A 32 12.57 -21.56 -7.00
CA TYR A 32 12.53 -20.77 -8.25
C TYR A 32 12.20 -19.29 -8.04
N ASN A 33 11.93 -18.85 -6.79
CA ASN A 33 11.52 -17.48 -6.49
C ASN A 33 12.50 -16.44 -7.06
N PHE A 34 13.81 -16.65 -6.88
CA PHE A 34 14.83 -15.73 -7.38
C PHE A 34 14.79 -15.54 -8.89
N VAL A 35 14.81 -16.64 -9.64
CA VAL A 35 14.89 -16.63 -11.11
C VAL A 35 13.62 -16.04 -11.71
N LEU A 36 12.45 -16.51 -11.26
CA LEU A 36 11.15 -16.08 -11.79
C LEU A 36 10.84 -14.62 -11.45
N SER A 37 11.11 -14.19 -10.21
CA SER A 37 10.95 -12.80 -9.81
C SER A 37 11.94 -11.87 -10.51
N SER A 38 13.18 -12.32 -10.75
CA SER A 38 14.15 -11.55 -11.54
C SER A 38 13.69 -11.38 -12.97
N LEU A 39 13.15 -12.42 -13.60
CA LEU A 39 12.55 -12.34 -14.93
C LEU A 39 11.38 -11.36 -14.96
N ILE A 40 10.48 -11.40 -13.97
CA ILE A 40 9.37 -10.45 -13.84
C ILE A 40 9.88 -9.01 -13.77
N LEU A 41 10.89 -8.74 -12.93
CA LEU A 41 11.46 -7.40 -12.80
C LEU A 41 12.14 -6.93 -14.10
N LEU A 42 12.87 -7.83 -14.77
CA LEU A 42 13.54 -7.54 -16.04
C LEU A 42 12.53 -7.17 -17.14
N ILE A 43 11.45 -7.96 -17.27
CA ILE A 43 10.37 -7.69 -18.22
C ILE A 43 9.72 -6.34 -17.90
N ALA A 44 9.30 -6.13 -16.64
CA ALA A 44 8.58 -4.94 -16.21
C ALA A 44 9.37 -3.64 -16.39
N PHE A 45 10.67 -3.64 -16.01
CA PHE A 45 11.42 -2.39 -15.85
C PHE A 45 12.66 -2.28 -16.74
N GLY A 46 13.16 -3.40 -17.28
CA GLY A 46 14.27 -3.45 -18.23
C GLY A 46 15.62 -3.62 -17.55
N VAL A 47 16.64 -3.84 -18.37
CA VAL A 47 17.99 -4.20 -17.90
C VAL A 47 18.59 -3.11 -17.01
N LYS A 48 18.55 -1.84 -17.44
CA LYS A 48 19.10 -0.71 -16.67
C LYS A 48 18.46 -0.62 -15.28
N SER A 49 17.13 -0.57 -15.24
CA SER A 49 16.35 -0.51 -14.00
C SER A 49 16.64 -1.71 -13.10
N TYR A 50 16.63 -2.93 -13.66
CA TYR A 50 16.91 -4.16 -12.94
C TYR A 50 18.32 -4.14 -12.32
N ALA A 51 19.33 -3.67 -13.04
CA ALA A 51 20.70 -3.53 -12.52
C ALA A 51 20.77 -2.58 -11.32
N VAL A 52 20.07 -1.44 -11.36
CA VAL A 52 19.97 -0.52 -10.21
C VAL A 52 19.30 -1.20 -9.01
N CYS A 53 18.23 -1.97 -9.25
CA CYS A 53 17.59 -2.73 -8.17
C CYS A 53 18.53 -3.80 -7.59
N MET A 54 19.31 -4.52 -8.41
CA MET A 54 20.28 -5.49 -7.91
C MET A 54 21.40 -4.81 -7.12
N ALA A 55 21.91 -3.66 -7.57
CA ALA A 55 22.88 -2.87 -6.82
C ALA A 55 22.32 -2.44 -5.45
N PHE A 56 21.05 -2.02 -5.39
CA PHE A 56 20.38 -1.70 -4.13
C PHE A 56 20.29 -2.90 -3.17
N LEU A 57 19.98 -4.09 -3.69
CA LEU A 57 19.95 -5.33 -2.90
C LEU A 57 21.35 -5.68 -2.36
N LEU A 58 22.39 -5.55 -3.19
CA LEU A 58 23.78 -5.80 -2.81
C LEU A 58 24.24 -4.83 -1.72
N PHE A 59 23.92 -3.54 -1.87
CA PHE A 59 24.18 -2.51 -0.85
C PHE A 59 23.51 -2.86 0.48
N ASN A 60 22.23 -3.22 0.46
CA ASN A 60 21.47 -3.58 1.66
C ASN A 60 21.98 -4.87 2.29
N THR A 61 22.37 -5.86 1.49
CA THR A 61 22.95 -7.11 1.98
C THR A 61 24.29 -6.86 2.65
N SER A 62 25.14 -6.04 2.04
CA SER A 62 26.42 -5.62 2.63
C SER A 62 26.18 -4.89 3.96
N THR A 63 25.23 -3.97 4.00
CA THR A 63 24.85 -3.26 5.23
C THR A 63 24.34 -4.21 6.31
N LEU A 64 23.49 -5.18 5.95
CA LEU A 64 23.01 -6.22 6.87
C LEU A 64 24.19 -6.99 7.49
N LEU A 65 25.13 -7.45 6.67
CA LEU A 65 26.30 -8.22 7.12
C LEU A 65 27.23 -7.38 8.01
N SER A 66 27.50 -6.13 7.63
CA SER A 66 28.35 -5.22 8.41
C SER A 66 27.71 -4.77 9.73
N THR A 67 26.38 -4.85 9.86
CA THR A 67 25.64 -4.38 11.05
C THR A 67 25.09 -5.49 11.95
N ILE A 68 25.45 -6.77 11.72
CA ILE A 68 24.93 -7.93 12.49
C ILE A 68 25.04 -7.71 14.00
N ARG A 69 26.18 -7.21 14.48
CA ARG A 69 26.49 -7.01 15.92
C ARG A 69 26.01 -5.66 16.46
N GLN A 70 25.48 -4.77 15.63
CA GLN A 70 25.12 -3.41 16.03
C GLN A 70 23.73 -3.36 16.67
N LYS A 71 23.63 -2.74 17.86
CA LYS A 71 22.35 -2.57 18.59
C LYS A 71 21.32 -1.77 17.79
N HIS A 72 21.78 -0.78 17.01
CA HIS A 72 20.93 0.13 16.25
C HIS A 72 20.81 -0.21 14.76
N LYS A 73 21.12 -1.45 14.37
CA LYS A 73 21.08 -1.91 12.96
C LYS A 73 19.79 -1.56 12.20
N ARG A 74 18.63 -1.56 12.89
CA ARG A 74 17.32 -1.18 12.31
C ARG A 74 17.23 0.29 11.93
N VAL A 75 17.85 1.18 12.70
CA VAL A 75 17.89 2.61 12.41
C VAL A 75 18.89 2.88 11.30
N ILE A 76 20.04 2.21 11.32
CA ILE A 76 21.07 2.32 10.29
C ILE A 76 20.49 1.98 8.91
N ILE A 77 19.86 0.80 8.76
CA ILE A 77 19.28 0.37 7.48
C ILE A 77 18.17 1.33 7.01
N LEU A 78 17.38 1.87 7.95
CA LEU A 78 16.29 2.80 7.66
C LEU A 78 16.81 4.13 7.12
N VAL A 79 17.83 4.72 7.76
CA VAL A 79 18.43 5.98 7.35
C VAL A 79 19.19 5.82 6.03
N LEU A 80 20.03 4.78 5.90
CA LEU A 80 20.78 4.53 4.68
C LEU A 80 19.86 4.28 3.48
N ASN A 81 18.79 3.49 3.65
CA ASN A 81 17.83 3.28 2.56
C ASN A 81 17.12 4.55 2.16
N LEU A 82 16.80 5.45 3.09
CA LEU A 82 16.20 6.74 2.76
C LEU A 82 17.14 7.58 1.88
N PHE A 83 18.44 7.66 2.24
CA PHE A 83 19.43 8.37 1.44
C PHE A 83 19.63 7.75 0.05
N VAL A 84 19.75 6.42 -0.02
CA VAL A 84 19.92 5.74 -1.32
C VAL A 84 18.69 5.91 -2.20
N LEU A 85 17.47 5.82 -1.64
CA LEU A 85 16.25 6.11 -2.38
C LEU A 85 16.27 7.52 -2.96
N GLN A 86 16.58 8.53 -2.13
CA GLN A 86 16.67 9.92 -2.59
C GLN A 86 17.73 10.12 -3.68
N TYR A 87 18.88 9.48 -3.53
CA TYR A 87 19.95 9.53 -4.52
C TYR A 87 19.55 8.87 -5.84
N VAL A 88 18.90 7.71 -5.80
CA VAL A 88 18.36 7.03 -6.99
C VAL A 88 17.32 7.89 -7.69
N TYR A 89 16.41 8.52 -6.94
CA TYR A 89 15.43 9.46 -7.51
C TYR A 89 16.11 10.64 -8.23
N HIS A 90 17.18 11.18 -7.65
CA HIS A 90 17.87 12.33 -8.25
C HIS A 90 18.68 11.95 -9.50
N LEU A 91 19.37 10.81 -9.48
CA LEU A 91 20.25 10.39 -10.58
C LEU A 91 19.50 9.97 -11.85
N PHE A 92 18.32 9.35 -11.69
CA PHE A 92 17.70 8.59 -12.77
C PHE A 92 16.34 9.14 -13.24
N ASP A 93 15.85 10.21 -12.61
CA ASP A 93 14.65 10.97 -12.98
C ASP A 93 13.53 10.10 -13.60
N ASP A 94 12.96 10.49 -14.76
CA ASP A 94 11.92 9.72 -15.48
C ASP A 94 12.42 8.49 -16.26
N GLU A 95 13.75 8.28 -16.35
CA GLU A 95 14.34 7.20 -17.15
C GLU A 95 14.20 5.82 -16.50
N ILE A 96 14.19 5.74 -15.16
CA ILE A 96 14.13 4.48 -14.42
C ILE A 96 12.82 4.33 -13.64
N SER A 97 12.02 3.34 -14.04
CA SER A 97 10.68 3.11 -13.50
C SER A 97 10.63 2.15 -12.29
N ILE A 98 11.73 1.91 -11.57
CA ILE A 98 11.82 0.82 -10.56
C ILE A 98 11.59 1.22 -9.11
N CYS A 99 10.99 2.38 -8.89
CA CYS A 99 10.77 2.92 -7.55
C CYS A 99 9.95 1.96 -6.68
N SER A 100 8.90 1.34 -7.22
CA SER A 100 8.02 0.44 -6.45
C SER A 100 8.75 -0.78 -5.86
N PRO A 101 9.51 -1.60 -6.63
CA PRO A 101 10.30 -2.69 -6.05
C PRO A 101 11.36 -2.23 -5.04
N ILE A 102 12.11 -1.17 -5.32
CA ILE A 102 13.17 -0.69 -4.40
C ILE A 102 12.56 -0.23 -3.07
N MET A 103 11.46 0.54 -3.14
CA MET A 103 10.68 0.94 -1.97
C MET A 103 10.17 -0.26 -1.18
N MET A 104 9.72 -1.33 -1.85
CA MET A 104 9.33 -2.56 -1.16
C MET A 104 10.53 -3.26 -0.51
N PHE A 105 11.67 -3.34 -1.21
CA PHE A 105 12.89 -3.93 -0.68
C PHE A 105 13.41 -3.17 0.53
N SER A 106 13.32 -1.83 0.57
CA SER A 106 13.72 -1.06 1.76
C SER A 106 12.92 -1.47 3.00
N VAL A 107 11.62 -1.75 2.84
CA VAL A 107 10.76 -2.24 3.93
C VAL A 107 11.12 -3.68 4.31
N LYS A 108 11.33 -4.55 3.32
CA LYS A 108 11.73 -5.95 3.58
C LYS A 108 13.07 -6.04 4.31
N PHE A 109 14.06 -5.24 3.92
CA PHE A 109 15.36 -5.21 4.61
C PHE A 109 15.27 -4.71 6.04
N PHE A 110 14.39 -3.74 6.33
CA PHE A 110 14.12 -3.33 7.70
C PHE A 110 13.67 -4.50 8.57
N PHE A 111 12.71 -5.32 8.09
CA PHE A 111 12.25 -6.50 8.82
C PHE A 111 13.31 -7.60 8.85
N LEU A 112 14.00 -7.85 7.74
CA LEU A 112 15.04 -8.86 7.64
C LEU A 112 16.16 -8.62 8.66
N VAL A 113 16.70 -7.40 8.72
CA VAL A 113 17.73 -6.99 9.70
C VAL A 113 17.24 -7.18 11.14
N ALA A 114 15.93 -7.00 11.35
CA ALA A 114 15.29 -7.09 12.66
C ALA A 114 15.03 -8.52 13.13
N GLU A 115 14.85 -9.47 12.22
CA GLU A 115 14.19 -10.76 12.47
C GLU A 115 14.99 -11.98 12.03
N ILE A 116 16.03 -11.82 11.20
CA ILE A 116 16.88 -12.93 10.77
C ILE A 116 17.63 -13.54 11.96
N ASP A 117 17.61 -14.86 12.04
CA ASP A 117 18.41 -15.64 12.98
C ASP A 117 19.39 -16.53 12.20
N TRP A 118 20.67 -16.17 12.19
CA TRP A 118 21.71 -16.87 11.44
C TRP A 118 21.97 -18.31 11.90
N ASN A 119 21.43 -18.73 13.06
CA ASN A 119 21.55 -20.12 13.51
C ASN A 119 20.51 -21.02 12.85
N THR A 120 19.37 -20.47 12.42
CA THR A 120 18.21 -21.24 11.92
C THR A 120 17.85 -20.90 10.47
N ASP A 121 18.08 -19.67 10.05
CA ASP A 121 17.72 -19.17 8.72
C ASP A 121 18.89 -19.29 7.74
N SER A 122 18.62 -19.84 6.56
CA SER A 122 19.60 -19.96 5.48
C SER A 122 19.59 -18.73 4.56
N VAL A 123 20.67 -18.54 3.80
CA VAL A 123 20.70 -17.55 2.69
C VAL A 123 19.59 -17.81 1.68
N GLY A 124 19.23 -19.08 1.46
CA GLY A 124 18.12 -19.47 0.59
C GLY A 124 16.77 -18.92 1.07
N ASP A 125 16.52 -18.90 2.38
CA ASP A 125 15.28 -18.36 2.96
C ASP A 125 15.20 -16.85 2.79
N VAL A 126 16.33 -16.16 2.96
CA VAL A 126 16.45 -14.72 2.73
C VAL A 126 16.15 -14.38 1.27
N VAL A 127 16.78 -15.09 0.33
CA VAL A 127 16.56 -14.88 -1.10
C VAL A 127 15.11 -15.19 -1.47
N ALA A 128 14.53 -16.28 -0.97
CA ALA A 128 13.14 -16.64 -1.22
C ALA A 128 12.16 -15.57 -0.69
N TYR A 129 12.45 -14.97 0.47
CA TYR A 129 11.67 -13.87 1.05
C TYR A 129 11.75 -12.59 0.22
N LEU A 130 12.96 -12.14 -0.11
CA LEU A 130 13.19 -10.94 -0.90
C LEU A 130 12.52 -11.08 -2.27
N PHE A 131 12.73 -12.21 -2.94
CA PHE A 131 12.22 -12.50 -4.28
C PHE A 131 10.90 -13.29 -4.27
N SER A 132 10.07 -13.14 -3.24
CA SER A 132 8.73 -13.74 -3.22
C SER A 132 7.90 -13.29 -4.43
N ILE A 133 7.61 -14.24 -5.32
CA ILE A 133 6.89 -14.05 -6.60
C ILE A 133 5.60 -13.23 -6.42
N PRO A 134 4.66 -13.58 -5.51
CA PRO A 134 3.39 -12.88 -5.43
C PRO A 134 3.49 -11.43 -4.94
N CYS A 135 4.64 -11.03 -4.37
CA CYS A 135 4.85 -9.69 -3.84
C CYS A 135 5.84 -8.84 -4.64
N ILE A 136 6.52 -9.37 -5.65
CA ILE A 136 7.72 -8.74 -6.23
C ILE A 136 7.51 -7.32 -6.82
N LEU A 137 6.36 -7.07 -7.46
CA LEU A 137 6.11 -5.78 -8.13
C LEU A 137 5.67 -4.66 -7.15
N VAL A 138 4.68 -4.93 -6.30
CA VAL A 138 3.98 -3.88 -5.52
C VAL A 138 3.70 -4.25 -4.05
N GLY A 139 4.33 -5.32 -3.53
CA GLY A 139 4.05 -5.84 -2.19
C GLY A 139 2.86 -6.80 -2.14
N PRO A 140 2.31 -7.12 -0.97
CA PRO A 140 2.62 -6.52 0.34
C PRO A 140 4.04 -6.80 0.85
N ALA A 141 4.63 -5.79 1.52
CA ALA A 141 5.91 -5.90 2.22
C ALA A 141 5.71 -6.48 3.64
N ILE A 142 5.48 -7.79 3.72
CA ILE A 142 5.29 -8.51 4.99
C ILE A 142 6.61 -8.66 5.75
N SER A 143 6.55 -8.92 7.06
CA SER A 143 7.74 -9.22 7.87
C SER A 143 8.37 -10.56 7.47
N PHE A 144 9.63 -10.78 7.85
CA PHE A 144 10.35 -12.01 7.52
C PHE A 144 9.78 -13.21 8.32
N VAL A 145 9.44 -13.01 9.58
CA VAL A 145 8.77 -14.02 10.42
C VAL A 145 7.39 -14.36 9.88
N ASP A 146 6.58 -13.37 9.51
CA ASP A 146 5.25 -13.62 8.95
C ASP A 146 5.36 -14.39 7.64
N TYR A 147 6.33 -14.04 6.78
CA TYR A 147 6.61 -14.79 5.56
C TYR A 147 6.90 -16.25 5.84
N LYS A 148 7.82 -16.57 6.77
CA LYS A 148 8.13 -17.96 7.14
C LYS A 148 6.89 -18.73 7.59
N ASN A 149 6.06 -18.11 8.44
CA ASN A 149 4.82 -18.72 8.93
C ASN A 149 3.81 -18.98 7.80
N LEU A 150 3.63 -18.02 6.90
CA LEU A 150 2.73 -18.14 5.75
C LEU A 150 3.19 -19.23 4.79
N GLN A 151 4.49 -19.32 4.57
CA GLN A 151 5.08 -20.34 3.72
C GLN A 151 4.94 -21.75 4.30
N LYS A 152 5.16 -21.91 5.61
CA LYS A 152 4.93 -23.19 6.30
C LYS A 152 3.47 -23.64 6.14
N ASN A 153 2.53 -22.73 6.36
CA ASN A 153 1.10 -22.99 6.20
C ASN A 153 0.72 -23.30 4.74
N ALA A 154 1.32 -22.60 3.77
CA ALA A 154 1.09 -22.85 2.35
C ALA A 154 1.59 -24.23 1.92
N LYS A 155 2.81 -24.63 2.31
CA LYS A 155 3.34 -25.98 2.03
C LYS A 155 2.46 -27.08 2.61
N GLN A 156 2.02 -26.93 3.87
CA GLN A 156 1.11 -27.89 4.51
C GLN A 156 -0.22 -28.01 3.76
N ARG A 157 -0.74 -26.92 3.19
CA ARG A 157 -1.97 -26.95 2.38
C ARG A 157 -1.76 -27.67 1.06
N VAL A 158 -0.68 -27.35 0.33
CA VAL A 158 -0.36 -27.99 -0.95
C VAL A 158 -0.15 -29.50 -0.78
N MET A 159 0.53 -29.93 0.29
CA MET A 159 0.69 -31.36 0.59
C MET A 159 -0.67 -32.04 0.79
N LYS A 160 -1.59 -31.44 1.55
CA LYS A 160 -2.94 -31.98 1.76
C LYS A 160 -3.77 -32.06 0.47
N GLU A 161 -3.60 -31.10 -0.45
CA GLU A 161 -4.28 -31.08 -1.76
C GLU A 161 -3.70 -32.15 -2.70
N THR A 162 -2.37 -32.35 -2.70
CA THR A 162 -1.68 -33.30 -3.59
C THR A 162 -1.81 -34.75 -3.11
N GLU A 163 -1.95 -34.98 -1.80
CA GLU A 163 -2.17 -36.30 -1.19
C GLU A 163 -3.62 -36.81 -1.30
N GLY A 164 -4.48 -36.19 -2.10
CA GLY A 164 -5.86 -36.62 -2.31
C GLY A 164 -5.97 -38.06 -2.84
N GLY A 165 -6.06 -39.07 -1.95
CA GLY A 165 -6.35 -40.44 -2.37
C GLY A 165 -5.83 -41.61 -1.52
N LYS A 166 -5.71 -41.51 -0.19
CA LYS A 166 -5.86 -42.73 0.64
C LYS A 166 -7.18 -42.64 1.40
N PRO A 167 -8.13 -43.57 1.19
CA PRO A 167 -9.36 -43.55 1.96
C PRO A 167 -8.99 -43.66 3.44
N PRO A 168 -9.42 -42.71 4.29
CA PRO A 168 -9.38 -42.94 5.73
C PRO A 168 -10.22 -44.18 6.02
N ARG A 169 -9.83 -44.96 7.03
CA ARG A 169 -10.61 -46.11 7.49
C ARG A 169 -12.04 -45.62 7.81
N LYS A 170 -13.04 -46.22 7.14
CA LYS A 170 -14.49 -45.96 7.23
C LYS A 170 -14.90 -45.41 8.61
N HIS A 171 -14.99 -44.08 8.76
CA HIS A 171 -15.64 -43.45 9.91
C HIS A 171 -16.58 -42.32 9.45
N PRO A 172 -17.73 -42.10 10.12
CA PRO A 172 -18.74 -41.11 9.71
C PRO A 172 -18.25 -39.65 9.66
N ASN A 173 -17.09 -39.34 10.25
CA ASN A 173 -16.45 -38.01 10.15
C ASN A 173 -15.79 -37.73 8.79
N ASP A 174 -15.64 -38.73 7.91
CA ASP A 174 -15.02 -38.58 6.59
C ASP A 174 -15.89 -37.79 5.61
N LEU A 175 -17.22 -37.90 5.71
CA LEU A 175 -18.14 -37.14 4.87
C LEU A 175 -18.08 -35.65 5.21
N ILE A 176 -17.98 -35.31 6.50
CA ILE A 176 -17.83 -33.93 6.99
C ILE A 176 -16.48 -33.36 6.55
N HIS A 177 -15.41 -34.15 6.59
CA HIS A 177 -14.10 -33.73 6.10
C HIS A 177 -14.07 -33.54 4.58
N CYS A 178 -14.71 -34.43 3.82
CA CYS A 178 -14.87 -34.31 2.37
C CYS A 178 -15.69 -33.06 2.00
N LEU A 179 -16.85 -32.85 2.63
CA LEU A 179 -17.68 -31.65 2.45
C LEU A 179 -16.92 -30.38 2.82
N LYS A 180 -16.16 -30.37 3.93
CA LYS A 180 -15.33 -29.21 4.30
C LYS A 180 -14.25 -28.94 3.26
N ASN A 181 -13.61 -29.96 2.70
CA ASN A 181 -12.58 -29.80 1.67
C ASN A 181 -13.19 -29.30 0.34
N VAL A 182 -14.32 -29.87 -0.10
CA VAL A 182 -15.04 -29.40 -1.31
C VAL A 182 -15.54 -27.97 -1.14
N LEU A 183 -16.17 -27.65 -0.01
CA LEU A 183 -16.60 -26.28 0.29
C LEU A 183 -15.41 -25.33 0.37
N TYR A 184 -14.26 -25.77 0.91
CA TYR A 184 -13.04 -24.97 0.99
C TYR A 184 -12.40 -24.71 -0.39
N GLU A 185 -12.31 -25.74 -1.24
CA GLU A 185 -11.82 -25.62 -2.62
C GLU A 185 -12.74 -24.73 -3.47
N GLN A 186 -14.06 -24.92 -3.36
CA GLN A 186 -15.04 -24.04 -4.00
C GLN A 186 -14.91 -22.60 -3.51
N ASN A 187 -14.76 -22.39 -2.20
CA ASN A 187 -14.52 -21.05 -1.63
C ASN A 187 -13.21 -20.44 -2.14
N GLY A 188 -12.17 -21.25 -2.37
CA GLY A 188 -10.90 -20.82 -2.94
C GLY A 188 -11.02 -20.34 -4.38
N VAL A 189 -11.73 -21.10 -5.23
CA VAL A 189 -11.97 -20.72 -6.63
C VAL A 189 -12.85 -19.47 -6.72
N ILE A 190 -13.95 -19.42 -5.96
CA ILE A 190 -14.85 -18.26 -5.91
C ILE A 190 -14.09 -17.00 -5.49
N GLN A 191 -13.24 -17.10 -4.46
CA GLN A 191 -12.40 -15.98 -4.02
C GLN A 191 -11.42 -15.53 -5.11
N GLY A 192 -10.82 -16.49 -5.83
CA GLY A 192 -9.93 -16.20 -6.97
C GLY A 192 -10.65 -15.44 -8.08
N VAL A 193 -11.81 -15.95 -8.52
CA VAL A 193 -12.66 -15.30 -9.54
C VAL A 193 -13.09 -13.91 -9.10
N TYR A 194 -13.52 -13.75 -7.84
CA TYR A 194 -13.88 -12.45 -7.28
C TYR A 194 -12.72 -11.45 -7.35
N LEU A 195 -11.51 -11.86 -6.97
CA LEU A 195 -10.33 -11.00 -7.06
C LEU A 195 -9.96 -10.66 -8.50
N CYS A 196 -10.07 -11.60 -9.44
CA CYS A 196 -9.89 -11.34 -10.87
C CYS A 196 -10.88 -10.30 -11.39
N LEU A 197 -12.18 -10.47 -11.11
CA LEU A 197 -13.22 -9.53 -11.52
C LEU A 197 -12.98 -8.13 -10.92
N GLN A 198 -12.58 -8.06 -9.65
CA GLN A 198 -12.18 -6.78 -9.04
C GLN A 198 -10.98 -6.13 -9.74
N ALA A 199 -9.95 -6.92 -10.06
CA ALA A 199 -8.78 -6.41 -10.76
C ALA A 199 -9.16 -5.85 -12.14
N VAL A 200 -9.95 -6.59 -12.92
CA VAL A 200 -10.45 -6.13 -14.23
C VAL A 200 -11.28 -4.85 -14.10
N PHE A 201 -12.18 -4.78 -13.11
CA PHE A 201 -12.98 -3.58 -12.86
C PHE A 201 -12.11 -2.35 -12.58
N TYR A 202 -11.14 -2.45 -11.66
CA TYR A 202 -10.29 -1.31 -11.33
C TYR A 202 -9.30 -0.95 -12.45
N LEU A 203 -8.87 -1.92 -13.25
CA LEU A 203 -8.10 -1.66 -14.46
C LEU A 203 -8.94 -0.88 -15.49
N TRP A 204 -10.20 -1.27 -15.69
CA TRP A 204 -11.13 -0.56 -16.56
C TRP A 204 -11.37 0.89 -16.10
N VAL A 205 -11.61 1.09 -14.79
CA VAL A 205 -11.72 2.43 -14.20
C VAL A 205 -10.46 3.24 -14.46
N TYR A 206 -9.28 2.64 -14.27
CA TYR A 206 -8.02 3.33 -14.51
C TYR A 206 -7.82 3.69 -16.00
N LEU A 207 -7.99 2.75 -16.92
CA LEU A 207 -7.67 2.97 -18.33
C LEU A 207 -8.66 3.88 -19.06
N LEU A 208 -9.92 3.89 -18.63
CA LEU A 208 -10.99 4.62 -19.31
C LEU A 208 -11.49 5.81 -18.47
N LEU A 209 -11.93 5.57 -17.24
CA LEU A 209 -12.58 6.61 -16.46
C LEU A 209 -11.58 7.66 -15.95
N SER A 210 -10.37 7.25 -15.54
CA SER A 210 -9.37 8.18 -14.98
C SER A 210 -8.88 9.24 -15.96
N LYS A 211 -8.95 8.97 -17.28
CA LYS A 211 -8.62 9.94 -18.33
C LYS A 211 -9.63 11.07 -18.45
N HIS A 212 -10.90 10.82 -18.09
CA HIS A 212 -11.97 11.81 -18.11
C HIS A 212 -12.12 12.57 -16.77
N PHE A 213 -11.61 11.98 -15.69
CA PHE A 213 -11.70 12.50 -14.33
C PHE A 213 -10.32 12.81 -13.75
N VAL A 214 -9.58 13.67 -14.44
CA VAL A 214 -8.29 14.19 -13.97
C VAL A 214 -8.54 15.30 -12.95
N VAL A 215 -7.89 15.23 -11.80
CA VAL A 215 -8.12 16.17 -10.68
C VAL A 215 -8.00 17.64 -11.11
N TYR A 216 -6.99 17.94 -11.93
CA TYR A 216 -6.72 19.30 -12.37
C TYR A 216 -7.87 19.93 -13.16
N ASP A 217 -8.67 19.14 -13.90
CA ASP A 217 -9.81 19.65 -14.66
C ASP A 217 -10.92 20.26 -13.80
N VAL A 218 -10.85 20.10 -12.47
CA VAL A 218 -11.74 20.78 -11.51
C VAL A 218 -11.75 22.30 -11.72
N ILE A 219 -10.63 22.90 -12.18
CA ILE A 219 -10.53 24.34 -12.41
C ILE A 219 -11.51 24.84 -13.48
N ASN A 220 -11.81 23.96 -14.45
CA ASN A 220 -12.68 24.24 -15.59
C ASN A 220 -14.15 23.85 -15.32
N LYS A 221 -14.44 23.25 -14.15
CA LYS A 221 -15.81 22.88 -13.80
C LYS A 221 -16.54 24.05 -13.15
N LYS A 222 -17.87 24.08 -13.35
CA LYS A 222 -18.79 25.01 -12.68
C LYS A 222 -18.70 24.83 -11.15
N ALA A 223 -18.83 25.91 -10.40
CA ALA A 223 -18.59 25.94 -8.95
C ALA A 223 -19.34 24.84 -8.19
N TYR A 224 -20.64 24.66 -8.45
CA TYR A 224 -21.48 23.64 -7.80
C TYR A 224 -21.05 22.19 -8.10
N TRP A 225 -20.31 21.97 -9.19
CA TRP A 225 -19.86 20.63 -9.61
C TRP A 225 -18.46 20.28 -9.09
N ARG A 226 -17.66 21.27 -8.68
CA ARG A 226 -16.24 21.07 -8.33
C ARG A 226 -16.04 20.04 -7.23
N VAL A 227 -16.82 20.12 -6.16
CA VAL A 227 -16.74 19.17 -5.03
C VAL A 227 -17.06 17.76 -5.50
N PHE A 228 -18.18 17.56 -6.19
CA PHE A 228 -18.56 16.24 -6.68
C PHE A 228 -17.55 15.68 -7.70
N TYR A 229 -17.04 16.53 -8.59
CA TYR A 229 -15.98 16.16 -9.53
C TYR A 229 -14.72 15.67 -8.81
N MET A 230 -14.29 16.36 -7.75
CA MET A 230 -13.16 15.94 -6.93
C MET A 230 -13.35 14.55 -6.31
N TYR A 231 -14.58 14.16 -5.95
CA TYR A 231 -14.85 12.82 -5.42
C TYR A 231 -14.62 11.74 -6.47
N ILE A 232 -15.13 11.95 -7.69
CA ILE A 232 -14.95 11.01 -8.79
C ILE A 232 -13.48 10.97 -9.20
N ALA A 233 -12.85 12.13 -9.39
CA ALA A 233 -11.44 12.23 -9.76
C ALA A 233 -10.54 11.53 -8.74
N HIS A 234 -10.84 11.68 -7.45
CA HIS A 234 -10.09 11.02 -6.40
C HIS A 234 -10.29 9.49 -6.36
N PHE A 235 -11.51 9.01 -6.57
CA PHE A 235 -11.74 7.57 -6.76
C PHE A 235 -10.98 7.03 -7.98
N CYS A 236 -11.06 7.73 -9.12
CA CYS A 236 -10.38 7.34 -10.36
C CYS A 236 -8.86 7.33 -10.20
N PHE A 237 -8.29 8.32 -9.51
CA PHE A 237 -6.86 8.34 -9.21
C PHE A 237 -6.40 7.14 -8.37
N LYS A 238 -7.21 6.73 -7.39
CA LYS A 238 -6.90 5.59 -6.50
C LYS A 238 -7.04 4.23 -7.19
N SER A 239 -7.82 4.15 -8.27
CA SER A 239 -8.13 2.89 -8.98
C SER A 239 -6.88 2.12 -9.40
N LYS A 240 -5.80 2.80 -9.83
CA LYS A 240 -4.52 2.15 -10.16
C LYS A 240 -3.92 1.38 -8.99
N PHE A 241 -4.00 1.92 -7.77
CA PHE A 241 -3.54 1.25 -6.56
C PHE A 241 -4.47 0.09 -6.18
N TYR A 242 -5.79 0.28 -6.37
CA TYR A 242 -6.78 -0.77 -6.14
C TYR A 242 -6.56 -1.96 -7.06
N PHE A 243 -6.25 -1.70 -8.34
CA PHE A 243 -5.91 -2.71 -9.32
C PHE A 243 -4.66 -3.50 -8.89
N VAL A 244 -3.49 -2.84 -8.79
CA VAL A 244 -2.22 -3.56 -8.58
C VAL A 244 -2.18 -4.31 -7.25
N TRP A 245 -2.76 -3.77 -6.17
CA TRP A 245 -2.83 -4.49 -4.90
C TRP A 245 -3.88 -5.60 -4.87
N THR A 246 -4.90 -5.55 -5.74
CA THR A 246 -5.81 -6.69 -5.94
C THR A 246 -5.12 -7.81 -6.70
N VAL A 247 -4.33 -7.48 -7.73
CA VAL A 247 -3.52 -8.47 -8.46
C VAL A 247 -2.51 -9.14 -7.52
N SER A 248 -1.81 -8.36 -6.69
CA SER A 248 -0.94 -8.95 -5.66
C SER A 248 -1.70 -9.87 -4.69
N GLN A 249 -2.89 -9.48 -4.25
CA GLN A 249 -3.72 -10.32 -3.38
C GLN A 249 -4.14 -11.63 -4.10
N LEU A 250 -4.48 -11.55 -5.39
CA LEU A 250 -4.75 -12.72 -6.23
C LEU A 250 -3.51 -13.62 -6.33
N CYS A 251 -2.34 -13.07 -6.65
CA CYS A 251 -1.10 -13.82 -6.72
C CYS A 251 -0.79 -14.54 -5.40
N ASN A 252 -0.95 -13.87 -4.25
CA ASN A 252 -0.75 -14.48 -2.94
C ASN A 252 -1.74 -15.63 -2.68
N HIS A 253 -3.00 -15.44 -3.06
CA HIS A 253 -4.03 -16.48 -2.98
C HIS A 253 -3.67 -17.70 -3.83
N LEU A 254 -3.28 -17.49 -5.09
CA LEU A 254 -2.83 -18.55 -6.01
C LEU A 254 -1.57 -19.26 -5.50
N TYR A 255 -0.67 -18.52 -4.85
CA TYR A 255 0.54 -19.06 -4.23
C TYR A 255 0.29 -19.81 -2.91
N GLY A 256 -0.97 -19.90 -2.45
CA GLY A 256 -1.37 -20.61 -1.23
C GLY A 256 -1.31 -19.78 0.06
N CYS A 257 -0.88 -18.51 -0.04
CA CYS A 257 -0.84 -17.55 1.05
C CYS A 257 -2.16 -16.75 1.11
N THR A 258 -3.21 -17.37 1.65
CA THR A 258 -4.52 -16.72 1.75
C THR A 258 -4.53 -15.55 2.76
N ASN A 259 -5.45 -14.61 2.59
CA ASN A 259 -5.71 -13.47 3.49
C ASN A 259 -4.62 -12.38 3.55
N LEU A 260 -3.70 -12.34 2.60
CA LEU A 260 -2.73 -11.25 2.45
C LEU A 260 -3.31 -10.07 1.65
N LYS A 261 -3.95 -9.14 2.36
CA LYS A 261 -4.57 -7.95 1.78
C LYS A 261 -3.73 -6.71 2.10
N ASN A 262 -3.20 -6.02 1.08
CA ASN A 262 -2.48 -4.74 1.27
C ASN A 262 -3.43 -3.53 1.31
N ILE A 263 -4.68 -3.69 0.89
CA ILE A 263 -5.65 -2.60 0.89
C ILE A 263 -7.08 -3.04 1.16
N SER A 264 -7.77 -2.34 2.06
CA SER A 264 -9.21 -2.41 2.24
C SER A 264 -9.94 -1.32 1.46
N LYS A 265 -10.38 -1.64 0.23
CA LYS A 265 -11.09 -0.69 -0.65
C LYS A 265 -12.31 -0.07 0.04
N THR A 266 -13.18 -0.90 0.62
CA THR A 266 -14.33 -0.42 1.41
C THR A 266 -13.92 0.41 2.62
N GLY A 267 -12.86 0.01 3.32
CA GLY A 267 -12.34 0.78 4.47
C GLY A 267 -11.80 2.15 4.05
N VAL A 268 -11.14 2.25 2.90
CA VAL A 268 -10.67 3.51 2.33
C VAL A 268 -11.84 4.37 1.85
N GLU A 269 -12.80 3.78 1.14
CA GLU A 269 -13.91 4.53 0.58
C GLU A 269 -14.90 5.01 1.64
N LEU A 270 -15.06 4.30 2.77
CA LEU A 270 -16.01 4.63 3.84
C LEU A 270 -15.37 5.22 5.10
N ALA A 271 -14.05 5.46 5.11
CA ALA A 271 -13.33 6.01 6.25
C ALA A 271 -13.98 7.30 6.77
N GLN A 272 -14.03 7.41 8.10
CA GLN A 272 -14.58 8.56 8.82
C GLN A 272 -13.50 9.43 9.48
N ASP A 273 -12.25 8.96 9.50
CA ASP A 273 -11.08 9.69 9.98
C ASP A 273 -9.77 9.12 9.41
N PHE A 274 -8.66 9.82 9.66
CA PHE A 274 -7.34 9.42 9.16
C PHE A 274 -6.85 8.10 9.71
N LYS A 275 -7.29 7.69 10.91
CA LYS A 275 -6.89 6.42 11.48
C LYS A 275 -7.53 5.27 10.69
N GLU A 276 -8.84 5.32 10.46
CA GLU A 276 -9.54 4.32 9.64
C GLU A 276 -8.96 4.26 8.21
N LEU A 277 -8.65 5.42 7.61
CA LEU A 277 -8.03 5.51 6.29
C LEU A 277 -6.65 4.85 6.24
N THR A 278 -5.73 5.25 7.12
CA THR A 278 -4.35 4.73 7.14
C THR A 278 -4.29 3.25 7.50
N ASP A 279 -5.18 2.77 8.38
CA ASP A 279 -5.30 1.33 8.69
C ASP A 279 -5.85 0.52 7.51
N SER A 280 -6.47 1.18 6.51
CA SER A 280 -7.06 0.55 5.32
C SER A 280 -6.24 0.72 4.03
N TRP A 281 -5.37 1.73 3.97
CA TRP A 281 -4.55 2.08 2.81
C TRP A 281 -3.09 1.66 3.02
N ASN A 282 -2.53 0.93 2.05
CA ASN A 282 -1.14 0.46 2.08
C ASN A 282 -0.76 -0.17 3.45
N ILE A 283 -1.56 -1.16 3.85
CA ILE A 283 -1.63 -1.69 5.21
C ILE A 283 -0.25 -2.08 5.76
N TYR A 284 0.59 -2.72 4.94
CA TYR A 284 1.90 -3.20 5.39
C TYR A 284 2.94 -2.08 5.52
N VAL A 285 2.87 -1.05 4.68
CA VAL A 285 3.71 0.16 4.86
C VAL A 285 3.27 0.92 6.09
N ASN A 286 1.96 1.07 6.36
CA ASN A 286 1.47 1.68 7.59
C ASN A 286 1.94 0.90 8.84
N ARG A 287 1.87 -0.44 8.81
CA ARG A 287 2.40 -1.29 9.89
C ARG A 287 3.90 -1.10 10.09
N TRP A 288 4.67 -1.07 9.00
CA TRP A 288 6.10 -0.83 9.05
C TRP A 288 6.43 0.54 9.65
N LEU A 289 5.86 1.63 9.13
CA LEU A 289 6.05 2.98 9.66
C LEU A 289 5.67 3.08 11.14
N LYS A 290 4.63 2.36 11.56
CA LYS A 290 4.22 2.30 12.95
C LYS A 290 5.27 1.65 13.85
N VAL A 291 5.92 0.57 13.39
CA VAL A 291 6.98 -0.13 14.14
C VAL A 291 8.32 0.60 14.06
N ALA A 292 8.64 1.14 12.88
CA ALA A 292 9.92 1.74 12.58
C ALA A 292 10.07 3.16 13.16
N ILE A 293 9.02 3.97 13.11
CA ILE A 293 9.07 5.40 13.48
C ILE A 293 8.10 5.73 14.62
N PHE A 294 6.80 5.48 14.43
CA PHE A 294 5.78 5.97 15.36
C PHE A 294 5.93 5.42 16.78
N ARG A 295 6.03 4.09 16.94
CA ARG A 295 6.14 3.44 18.27
C ARG A 295 7.41 3.86 19.01
N PRO A 296 8.62 3.83 18.39
CA PRO A 296 9.84 4.31 19.04
C PRO A 296 9.76 5.77 19.48
N LEU A 297 9.09 6.63 18.71
CA LEU A 297 9.01 8.07 19.01
C LEU A 297 7.83 8.45 19.91
N LYS A 298 6.84 7.57 20.10
CA LYS A 298 5.64 7.82 20.90
C LYS A 298 5.94 8.30 22.34
N PRO A 299 6.95 7.77 23.06
CA PRO A 299 7.30 8.27 24.40
C PRO A 299 7.67 9.76 24.44
N TYR A 300 8.15 10.33 23.34
CA TYR A 300 8.52 11.75 23.22
C TYR A 300 7.34 12.65 22.86
N GLY A 301 6.14 12.09 22.70
CA GLY A 301 4.91 12.83 22.41
C GLY A 301 4.18 12.29 21.19
N TYR A 302 2.85 12.19 21.29
CA TYR A 302 2.02 11.65 20.20
C TYR A 302 2.12 12.47 18.91
N PHE A 303 2.04 13.81 19.02
CA PHE A 303 2.13 14.69 17.85
C PHE A 303 3.50 14.60 17.20
N PHE A 304 4.58 14.63 17.98
CA PHE A 304 5.95 14.48 17.48
C PHE A 304 6.15 13.14 16.75
N ALA A 305 5.66 12.04 17.34
CA ALA A 305 5.71 10.73 16.70
C ALA A 305 4.92 10.69 15.38
N CYS A 306 3.71 11.27 15.34
CA CYS A 306 2.93 11.41 14.11
C CYS A 306 3.68 12.23 13.06
N PHE A 307 4.17 13.41 13.44
CA PHE A 307 4.91 14.33 12.57
C PHE A 307 6.12 13.65 11.94
N MET A 308 6.96 13.00 12.75
CA MET A 308 8.15 12.29 12.25
C MET A 308 7.80 11.09 11.37
N THR A 309 6.70 10.39 11.68
CA THR A 309 6.22 9.28 10.84
C THR A 309 5.81 9.75 9.45
N PHE A 310 5.06 10.86 9.37
CA PHE A 310 4.63 11.42 8.10
C PHE A 310 5.76 12.14 7.35
N LEU A 311 6.69 12.78 8.06
CA LEU A 311 7.91 13.33 7.47
C LEU A 311 8.74 12.24 6.79
N TYR A 312 9.00 11.14 7.51
CA TYR A 312 9.69 9.99 6.94
C TYR A 312 8.92 9.42 5.73
N SER A 313 7.59 9.28 5.84
CA SER A 313 6.74 8.83 4.72
C SER A 313 6.87 9.74 3.50
N SER A 314 6.95 11.06 3.69
CA SER A 314 7.17 12.01 2.61
C SER A 314 8.50 11.75 1.92
N LEU A 315 9.58 11.72 2.69
CA LEU A 315 10.93 11.56 2.18
C LEU A 315 11.13 10.21 1.49
N TRP A 316 10.39 9.17 1.93
CA TRP A 316 10.39 7.85 1.31
C TRP A 316 9.70 7.84 -0.06
N HIS A 317 8.69 8.69 -0.27
CA HIS A 317 8.07 8.89 -1.58
C HIS A 317 8.92 9.73 -2.53
N GLY A 318 9.75 10.64 -2.01
CA GLY A 318 10.70 11.43 -2.78
C GLY A 318 10.89 12.83 -2.22
N THR A 319 11.66 13.66 -2.93
CA THR A 319 11.97 15.04 -2.55
C THR A 319 11.00 16.07 -3.10
N SER A 320 10.00 15.65 -3.90
CA SER A 320 8.98 16.55 -4.43
C SER A 320 8.25 17.27 -3.30
N ILE A 321 8.17 18.60 -3.41
CA ILE A 321 7.44 19.45 -2.48
C ILE A 321 5.96 19.04 -2.38
N CYS A 322 5.38 18.45 -3.43
CA CYS A 322 4.01 17.93 -3.41
C CYS A 322 3.82 16.79 -2.40
N TYR A 323 4.81 15.89 -2.28
CA TYR A 323 4.80 14.84 -1.26
C TYR A 323 4.84 15.47 0.12
N PHE A 324 5.77 16.39 0.33
CA PHE A 324 5.90 17.10 1.59
C PHE A 324 4.59 17.80 1.98
N THR A 325 3.97 18.55 1.07
CA THR A 325 2.70 19.25 1.32
C THR A 325 1.59 18.29 1.74
N LEU A 326 1.39 17.16 1.03
CA LEU A 326 0.39 16.17 1.44
C LEU A 326 0.72 15.61 2.82
N PHE A 327 1.89 14.97 2.98
CA PHE A 327 2.16 14.17 4.16
C PHE A 327 2.27 15.02 5.42
N MET A 328 2.83 16.23 5.33
CA MET A 328 2.91 17.15 6.46
C MET A 328 1.57 17.78 6.82
N SER A 329 0.62 17.87 5.88
CA SER A 329 -0.74 18.33 6.21
C SER A 329 -1.47 17.37 7.14
N VAL A 330 -1.29 16.05 6.98
CA VAL A 330 -2.01 15.02 7.74
C VAL A 330 -1.89 15.20 9.27
N PRO A 331 -0.68 15.22 9.89
CA PRO A 331 -0.57 15.38 11.34
C PRO A 331 -1.15 16.71 11.85
N LEU A 332 -1.16 17.77 11.02
CA LEU A 332 -1.72 19.07 11.37
C LEU A 332 -3.25 19.07 11.38
N ILE A 333 -3.88 18.41 10.40
CA ILE A 333 -5.34 18.40 10.25
C ILE A 333 -6.03 17.23 10.98
N MET A 334 -5.28 16.23 11.46
CA MET A 334 -5.83 15.08 12.18
C MET A 334 -6.65 15.48 13.41
N LYS A 335 -6.13 16.35 14.27
CA LYS A 335 -6.83 16.79 15.48
C LYS A 335 -8.05 17.67 15.16
N PRO A 336 -7.95 18.71 14.32
CA PRO A 336 -9.11 19.47 13.85
C PRO A 336 -10.22 18.62 13.24
N MET A 337 -9.86 17.63 12.41
CA MET A 337 -10.84 16.72 11.83
C MET A 337 -11.57 15.89 12.88
N LYS A 338 -10.87 15.48 13.94
CA LYS A 338 -11.50 14.82 15.08
C LYS A 338 -12.46 15.75 15.83
N SER A 339 -12.07 17.01 16.03
CA SER A 339 -12.95 18.03 16.63
C SER A 339 -14.19 18.30 15.76
N ALA A 340 -14.02 18.39 14.43
CA ALA A 340 -15.13 18.54 13.48
C ALA A 340 -16.10 17.36 13.53
N LYS A 341 -15.57 16.14 13.56
CA LYS A 341 -16.37 14.91 13.76
C LYS A 341 -17.17 15.01 15.06
N THR A 342 -16.54 15.36 16.18
CA THR A 342 -17.25 15.52 17.46
C THR A 342 -18.35 16.58 17.38
N PHE A 343 -18.06 17.75 16.81
CA PHE A 343 -19.05 18.81 16.63
C PHE A 343 -20.26 18.35 15.83
N LEU A 344 -20.06 17.65 14.70
CA LEU A 344 -21.15 17.13 13.89
C LEU A 344 -22.05 16.15 14.68
N TYR A 345 -21.45 15.30 15.53
CA TYR A 345 -22.22 14.36 16.36
C TYR A 345 -22.93 15.03 17.55
N LEU A 346 -22.52 16.23 17.95
CA LEU A 346 -23.20 17.02 18.97
C LEU A 346 -24.36 17.84 18.42
N CYS A 347 -24.29 18.26 17.16
CA CYS A 347 -25.29 19.16 16.56
C CYS A 347 -26.31 18.44 15.66
N PHE A 348 -26.05 17.20 15.27
CA PHE A 348 -26.94 16.43 14.39
C PHE A 348 -27.22 15.01 14.91
N PRO A 349 -28.36 14.41 14.54
CA PRO A 349 -28.63 13.01 14.84
C PRO A 349 -27.52 12.08 14.33
N PRO A 350 -27.19 10.97 15.01
CA PRO A 350 -26.01 10.15 14.69
C PRO A 350 -25.93 9.68 13.22
N ARG A 351 -27.07 9.37 12.59
CA ARG A 351 -27.11 8.94 11.18
C ARG A 351 -26.73 10.09 10.24
N VAL A 352 -27.25 11.30 10.50
CA VAL A 352 -26.97 12.50 9.72
C VAL A 352 -25.53 12.95 9.95
N ALA A 353 -25.07 12.99 11.21
CA ALA A 353 -23.69 13.32 11.57
C ALA A 353 -22.68 12.40 10.89
N LYS A 354 -22.96 11.09 10.81
CA LYS A 354 -22.11 10.12 10.11
C LYS A 354 -21.98 10.42 8.61
N VAL A 355 -23.08 10.77 7.94
CA VAL A 355 -23.07 11.13 6.51
C VAL A 355 -22.32 12.45 6.30
N LEU A 356 -22.61 13.47 7.11
CA LEU A 356 -21.92 14.76 7.03
C LEU A 356 -20.43 14.63 7.29
N ASN A 357 -20.03 13.87 8.31
CA ASN A 357 -18.61 13.62 8.60
C ASN A 357 -17.94 12.85 7.47
N HIS A 358 -18.64 11.87 6.89
CA HIS A 358 -18.13 11.14 5.73
C HIS A 358 -17.85 12.09 4.56
N LEU A 359 -18.81 12.95 4.22
CA LEU A 359 -18.66 13.93 3.16
C LEU A 359 -17.52 14.91 3.48
N LEU A 360 -17.49 15.49 4.68
CA LEU A 360 -16.41 16.39 5.10
C LEU A 360 -15.03 15.72 4.98
N PHE A 361 -14.88 14.51 5.53
CA PHE A 361 -13.61 13.78 5.49
C PHE A 361 -13.18 13.47 4.06
N ARG A 362 -14.11 13.05 3.19
CA ARG A 362 -13.84 12.78 1.77
C ARG A 362 -13.39 14.03 1.03
N PHE A 363 -14.06 15.17 1.27
CA PHE A 363 -13.69 16.44 0.67
C PHE A 363 -12.29 16.89 1.13
N VAL A 364 -12.04 16.90 2.44
CA VAL A 364 -10.74 17.28 3.03
C VAL A 364 -9.64 16.37 2.50
N LEU A 365 -9.87 15.07 2.42
CA LEU A 365 -8.90 14.13 1.89
C LEU A 365 -8.59 14.38 0.41
N ALA A 366 -9.61 14.65 -0.42
CA ALA A 366 -9.39 14.99 -1.83
C ALA A 366 -8.67 16.34 -1.99
N TYR A 367 -9.01 17.33 -1.16
CA TYR A 367 -8.43 18.66 -1.18
C TYR A 367 -6.95 18.67 -0.79
N TYR A 368 -6.59 18.08 0.36
CA TYR A 368 -5.20 17.94 0.80
C TYR A 368 -4.44 16.86 0.03
N GLY A 369 -5.14 15.96 -0.66
CA GLY A 369 -4.60 14.98 -1.59
C GLY A 369 -4.15 15.57 -2.93
N ALA A 370 -4.67 16.73 -3.34
CA ALA A 370 -4.39 17.34 -4.64
C ALA A 370 -2.88 17.49 -5.00
N PRO A 371 -1.98 17.89 -4.08
CA PRO A 371 -0.54 17.92 -4.36
C PRO A 371 0.00 16.56 -4.83
N PHE A 372 -0.36 15.48 -4.15
CA PHE A 372 0.09 14.12 -4.50
C PHE A 372 -0.48 13.63 -5.83
N MET A 373 -1.67 14.13 -6.19
CA MET A 373 -2.37 13.71 -7.41
C MET A 373 -1.89 14.45 -8.65
N THR A 374 -1.50 15.72 -8.49
CA THR A 374 -1.02 16.56 -9.59
C THR A 374 0.50 16.50 -9.76
N LEU A 375 1.24 16.25 -8.68
CA LEU A 375 2.70 16.35 -8.61
C LEU A 375 3.24 17.70 -9.13
N ASP A 376 2.43 18.75 -9.02
CA ASP A 376 2.74 20.10 -9.48
C ASP A 376 2.11 21.10 -8.52
N MET A 377 2.94 21.88 -7.82
CA MET A 377 2.46 22.84 -6.84
C MET A 377 1.72 24.01 -7.47
N SER A 378 2.08 24.45 -8.68
CA SER A 378 1.35 25.53 -9.36
C SER A 378 -0.08 25.10 -9.65
N LYS A 379 -0.25 23.91 -10.23
CA LYS A 379 -1.56 23.32 -10.48
C LYS A 379 -2.34 23.08 -9.19
N THR A 380 -1.66 22.67 -8.13
CA THR A 380 -2.26 22.51 -6.80
C THR A 380 -2.82 23.82 -6.27
N PHE A 381 -2.05 24.92 -6.36
CA PHE A 381 -2.51 26.24 -5.94
C PHE A 381 -3.69 26.73 -6.78
N GLU A 382 -3.69 26.49 -8.08
CA GLU A 382 -4.83 26.81 -8.95
C GLU A 382 -6.10 26.05 -8.53
N ILE A 383 -5.98 24.74 -8.24
CA ILE A 383 -7.09 23.93 -7.72
C ILE A 383 -7.60 24.53 -6.40
N TRP A 384 -6.70 24.82 -5.46
CA TRP A 384 -7.07 25.38 -4.17
C TRP A 384 -7.73 26.76 -4.30
N ASN A 385 -7.22 27.62 -5.18
CA ASN A 385 -7.80 28.92 -5.48
C ASN A 385 -9.20 28.78 -6.09
N LYS A 386 -9.40 27.86 -7.05
CA LYS A 386 -10.74 27.58 -7.63
C LYS A 386 -11.69 26.91 -6.64
N LEU A 387 -11.18 26.30 -5.58
CA LEU A 387 -11.96 25.84 -4.44
C LEU A 387 -12.05 26.89 -3.33
N TYR A 388 -11.66 28.15 -3.59
CA TYR A 388 -11.69 29.27 -2.65
C TYR A 388 -10.99 28.99 -1.33
N PHE A 389 -9.94 28.16 -1.35
CA PHE A 389 -9.23 27.67 -0.17
C PHE A 389 -10.14 27.00 0.88
N SER A 390 -11.33 26.52 0.47
CA SER A 390 -12.36 26.00 1.38
C SER A 390 -11.89 24.85 2.27
N GLY A 391 -10.99 23.98 1.80
CA GLY A 391 -10.43 22.92 2.62
C GLY A 391 -9.58 23.42 3.80
N HIS A 392 -8.91 24.58 3.66
CA HIS A 392 -8.24 25.24 4.79
C HIS A 392 -9.26 25.95 5.68
N LEU A 393 -10.15 26.76 5.08
CA LEU A 393 -11.15 27.55 5.81
C LEU A 393 -12.09 26.69 6.66
N LEU A 394 -12.49 25.51 6.18
CA LEU A 394 -13.34 24.57 6.93
C LEU A 394 -12.64 23.99 8.17
N ILE A 395 -11.31 23.92 8.17
CA ILE A 395 -10.53 23.29 9.25
C ILE A 395 -10.13 24.30 10.31
N ILE A 396 -9.95 25.57 9.94
CA ILE A 396 -9.48 26.65 10.83
C ILE A 396 -10.29 26.75 12.14
N PRO A 397 -11.65 26.75 12.13
CA PRO A 397 -12.42 26.83 13.37
C PRO A 397 -12.07 25.69 14.34
N PHE A 398 -11.79 24.50 13.82
CA PHE A 398 -11.51 23.31 14.61
C PHE A 398 -10.05 23.20 15.08
N LEU A 399 -9.15 24.10 14.64
CA LEU A 399 -7.81 24.23 15.23
C LEU A 399 -7.87 24.79 16.65
N PHE A 400 -8.76 25.75 16.87
CA PHE A 400 -8.88 26.48 18.14
C PHE A 400 -9.92 25.87 19.08
N ILE A 401 -10.84 25.07 18.56
CA ILE A 401 -11.76 24.27 19.38
C ILE A 401 -10.93 23.20 20.12
N GLY A 402 -10.64 23.50 21.39
CA GLY A 402 -9.94 22.62 22.32
C GLY A 402 -10.61 21.26 22.48
N ASN A 403 -9.94 20.33 23.18
CA ASN A 403 -10.38 18.94 23.36
C ASN A 403 -11.90 18.82 23.55
N SER A 404 -12.49 17.79 22.93
CA SER A 404 -13.92 17.42 22.90
C SER A 404 -14.75 17.70 24.16
N LYS A 405 -14.13 17.80 25.34
CA LYS A 405 -14.77 18.20 26.61
C LYS A 405 -15.27 19.65 26.65
N ASN A 406 -14.71 20.53 25.82
CA ASN A 406 -15.07 21.96 25.80
C ASN A 406 -16.11 22.32 24.72
N ILE A 407 -16.54 21.34 23.91
CA ILE A 407 -17.57 21.56 22.89
C ILE A 407 -18.92 21.40 23.60
N LYS A 408 -19.58 22.52 23.86
CA LYS A 408 -20.95 22.50 24.40
C LYS A 408 -21.90 21.88 23.35
N PRO A 409 -22.90 21.10 23.77
CA PRO A 409 -23.93 20.63 22.85
C PRO A 409 -24.61 21.83 22.17
N CYS A 410 -25.03 21.65 20.92
CA CYS A 410 -25.65 22.73 20.13
C CYS A 410 -27.06 23.10 20.62
N CYS A 411 -27.57 22.46 21.69
CA CYS A 411 -28.81 22.78 22.38
C CYS A 411 -28.60 22.61 23.89
#